data_AF-A0A7U3ZKZ0-F1
#
_entry.id   AF-A0A7U3ZKZ0-F1
#
_cell.length_a   1.000
_cell.length_b   1.000
_cell.length_c   1.000
_cell.angle_alpha   90.00
_cell.angle_beta   90.00
_cell.angle_gamma   90.00
#
_symmetry.space_group_name_H-M   'P 1'
#
loop_
_entity.id
_entity.type
_entity.pdbx_description
1 polymer ?
#
loop_
_entity_poly.entity_id
_entity_poly.type
_entity_poly.pdbx_seq_one_letter_code
_entity_poly.pdbx_strand_id
1 'polypeptide(L)'
;MYCLKPKSMEAGLKNQKIKHLETLLQKDLGRLSDEEMKILVSMSISRILVDTSMESGQKPTFGERLADKIAEFGGSWTFIISFGFFILVWITANVWLLLNKGFDPYPFILLNLILSCLAALQAPVIMMSQNRQEQKDRERAKNDYEINLRAELEIRLLHEKLDFVIQQLTVKK
;
A
#
# COMPACT_ATOMS: atom_id res chain seq x y z
N MET A 1 18.02 10.66 -17.92
CA MET A 1 17.20 11.75 -18.47
C MET A 1 15.75 11.28 -18.43
N TYR A 2 15.02 11.61 -17.36
CA TYR A 2 13.65 11.14 -17.16
C TYR A 2 12.71 11.91 -18.10
N CYS A 3 12.02 11.18 -18.98
CA CYS A 3 11.05 11.73 -19.91
C CYS A 3 9.76 12.05 -19.13
N LEU A 4 9.46 13.33 -18.99
CA LEU A 4 8.22 13.86 -18.43
C LEU A 4 7.05 13.41 -19.32
N LYS A 5 6.28 12.42 -18.84
CA LYS A 5 5.01 12.02 -19.46
C LYS A 5 4.04 13.21 -19.38
N PRO A 6 3.56 13.78 -20.50
CA PRO A 6 2.78 15.01 -20.47
C PRO A 6 1.37 14.74 -19.93
N LYS A 7 1.02 15.45 -18.85
CA LYS A 7 -0.27 15.44 -18.13
C LYS A 7 -1.50 15.71 -19.02
N SER A 8 -1.30 16.12 -20.28
CA SER A 8 -2.35 16.40 -21.28
C SER A 8 -2.96 15.15 -21.92
N MET A 9 -2.23 14.03 -21.99
CA MET A 9 -2.71 12.80 -22.63
C MET A 9 -3.68 12.01 -21.73
N GLU A 10 -3.48 12.05 -20.41
CA GLU A 10 -4.40 11.44 -19.43
C GLU A 10 -5.72 12.21 -19.34
N ALA A 11 -5.70 13.53 -19.51
CA ALA A 11 -6.90 14.36 -19.57
C ALA A 11 -7.78 14.02 -20.80
N GLY A 12 -7.15 13.74 -21.95
CA GLY A 12 -7.85 13.32 -23.17
C GLY A 12 -8.53 11.95 -23.03
N LEU A 13 -7.85 10.98 -22.41
CA LEU A 13 -8.41 9.65 -22.16
C LEU A 13 -9.52 9.69 -21.11
N LYS A 14 -9.39 10.52 -20.07
CA LYS A 14 -10.48 10.78 -19.10
C LYS A 14 -11.71 11.34 -19.80
N ASN A 15 -11.55 12.36 -20.64
CA ASN A 15 -12.67 12.99 -21.35
C ASN A 15 -13.34 12.06 -22.38
N GLN A 16 -12.58 11.20 -23.06
CA GLN A 16 -13.16 10.17 -23.94
C GLN A 16 -13.95 9.12 -23.16
N LYS A 17 -13.43 8.64 -22.03
CA LYS A 17 -14.14 7.70 -21.17
C LYS A 17 -15.43 8.30 -20.62
N ILE A 18 -15.40 9.56 -20.19
CA ILE A 18 -16.58 10.28 -19.67
C ILE A 18 -17.67 10.41 -20.75
N LYS A 19 -17.32 10.85 -21.96
CA LYS A 19 -18.29 10.93 -23.07
C LYS A 19 -18.88 9.58 -23.47
N HIS A 20 -18.05 8.53 -23.45
CA HIS A 20 -18.54 7.19 -23.76
C HIS A 20 -19.47 6.65 -22.66
N LEU A 21 -19.18 6.97 -21.39
CA LEU A 21 -20.04 6.68 -20.25
C LEU A 21 -21.39 7.40 -20.36
N GLU A 22 -21.40 8.68 -20.74
CA GLU A 22 -22.63 9.46 -20.97
C GLU A 22 -23.51 8.82 -22.04
N THR A 23 -22.91 8.29 -23.10
CA THR A 23 -23.65 7.66 -24.21
C THR A 23 -24.24 6.31 -23.82
N LEU A 24 -23.52 5.52 -23.01
CA LEU A 24 -24.01 4.24 -22.47
C LEU A 24 -25.11 4.48 -21.43
N LEU A 25 -24.92 5.46 -20.54
CA LEU A 25 -25.93 5.88 -19.58
C LEU A 25 -27.18 6.40 -20.28
N GLN A 26 -27.10 7.29 -21.27
CA GLN A 26 -28.29 7.80 -21.99
C GLN A 26 -29.09 6.69 -22.68
N LYS A 27 -28.41 5.67 -23.20
CA LYS A 27 -29.04 4.55 -23.90
C LYS A 27 -29.78 3.60 -22.93
N ASP A 28 -29.24 3.43 -21.72
CA ASP A 28 -29.86 2.62 -20.67
C ASP A 28 -30.89 3.43 -19.85
N LEU A 29 -30.70 4.73 -19.65
CA LEU A 29 -31.60 5.66 -18.95
C LEU A 29 -32.93 5.89 -19.70
N GLY A 30 -32.97 5.73 -21.02
CA GLY A 30 -34.18 5.92 -21.82
C GLY A 30 -35.20 4.77 -21.75
N ARG A 31 -34.89 3.68 -21.03
CA ARG A 31 -35.66 2.44 -21.08
C ARG A 31 -36.02 1.85 -19.70
N LEU A 32 -35.71 2.56 -18.61
CA LEU A 32 -35.83 2.06 -17.24
C LEU A 32 -36.80 2.92 -16.42
N SER A 33 -37.55 2.27 -15.53
CA SER A 33 -38.46 2.91 -14.57
C SER A 33 -37.67 3.73 -13.54
N ASP A 34 -38.25 4.83 -13.01
CA ASP A 34 -37.60 5.76 -12.06
C ASP A 34 -36.99 5.06 -10.82
N GLU A 35 -37.52 3.90 -10.43
CA GLU A 35 -37.01 3.02 -9.37
C GLU A 35 -35.63 2.42 -9.70
N GLU A 36 -35.43 1.94 -10.93
CA GLU A 36 -34.18 1.33 -11.37
C GLU A 36 -33.07 2.39 -11.56
N MET A 37 -33.45 3.63 -11.91
CA MET A 37 -32.55 4.76 -12.02
C MET A 37 -31.91 5.10 -10.66
N LYS A 38 -32.68 5.02 -9.57
CA LYS A 38 -32.18 5.32 -8.21
C LYS A 38 -31.11 4.32 -7.75
N ILE A 39 -31.29 3.05 -8.08
CA ILE A 39 -30.37 1.96 -7.71
C ILE A 39 -29.08 2.07 -8.54
N LEU A 40 -29.18 2.25 -9.86
CA LEU A 40 -28.02 2.41 -10.76
C LEU A 40 -27.18 3.64 -10.44
N VAL A 41 -27.82 4.77 -10.10
CA VAL A 41 -27.15 6.01 -9.72
C VAL A 41 -26.42 5.84 -8.37
N SER A 42 -27.02 5.17 -7.38
CA SER A 42 -26.36 4.91 -6.10
C SER A 42 -25.09 4.04 -6.21
N MET A 43 -25.08 3.08 -7.14
CA MET A 43 -23.91 2.24 -7.42
C MET A 43 -22.83 2.98 -8.20
N SER A 44 -23.23 3.79 -9.19
CA SER A 44 -22.30 4.51 -10.06
C SER A 44 -21.59 5.66 -9.33
N ILE A 45 -22.32 6.39 -8.48
CA ILE A 45 -21.75 7.45 -7.63
C ILE A 45 -20.73 6.86 -6.64
N SER A 46 -21.02 5.69 -6.06
CA SER A 46 -20.08 5.01 -5.17
C SER A 46 -18.81 4.53 -5.89
N ARG A 47 -18.92 4.02 -7.14
CA ARG A 47 -17.74 3.63 -7.94
C ARG A 47 -16.75 4.78 -8.15
N ILE A 48 -17.25 6.00 -8.38
CA ILE A 48 -16.41 7.19 -8.64
C ILE A 48 -15.73 7.71 -7.37
N LEU A 49 -16.42 7.61 -6.21
CA LEU A 49 -15.85 8.05 -4.92
C LEU A 49 -14.74 7.11 -4.43
N VAL A 50 -14.89 5.81 -4.64
CA VAL A 50 -13.92 4.79 -4.19
C VAL A 50 -12.62 4.80 -4.99
N ASP A 51 -12.70 4.98 -6.32
CA ASP A 51 -11.50 5.12 -7.17
C ASP A 51 -10.65 6.34 -6.77
N THR A 52 -11.29 7.40 -6.25
CA THR A 52 -10.60 8.62 -5.81
C THR A 52 -9.90 8.43 -4.46
N SER A 53 -10.49 7.65 -3.55
CA SER A 53 -9.89 7.37 -2.23
C SER A 53 -8.62 6.51 -2.28
N MET A 54 -8.39 5.75 -3.36
CA MET A 54 -7.14 5.00 -3.54
C MET A 54 -5.94 5.91 -3.86
N GLU A 55 -6.18 7.16 -4.26
CA GLU A 55 -5.14 8.12 -4.66
C GLU A 55 -4.72 9.08 -3.54
N SER A 56 -5.38 9.06 -2.37
CA SER A 56 -5.07 9.97 -1.25
C SER A 56 -3.97 9.44 -0.34
N GLY A 57 -2.88 8.93 -0.92
CA GLY A 57 -1.68 8.55 -0.16
C GLY A 57 -1.03 9.81 0.43
N GLN A 58 -1.17 10.00 1.75
CA GLN A 58 -0.49 11.05 2.48
C GLN A 58 1.02 10.88 2.26
N LYS A 59 1.68 11.94 1.76
CA LYS A 59 3.11 11.86 1.44
C LYS A 59 3.89 11.56 2.72
N PRO A 60 4.73 10.50 2.74
CA PRO A 60 5.45 10.13 3.94
C PRO A 60 6.38 11.28 4.36
N THR A 61 6.35 11.60 5.65
CA THR A 61 7.23 12.58 6.27
C THR A 61 8.70 12.15 6.16
N PHE A 62 9.62 13.09 6.33
CA PHE A 62 11.06 12.80 6.22
C PHE A 62 11.51 11.71 7.21
N GLY A 63 11.00 11.75 8.45
CA GLY A 63 11.29 10.76 9.49
C GLY A 63 10.78 9.37 9.12
N GLU A 64 9.58 9.27 8.56
CA GLU A 64 9.05 8.01 8.07
C GLU A 64 9.93 7.44 6.96
N ARG A 65 10.26 8.24 5.94
CA ARG A 65 11.13 7.77 4.82
C ARG A 65 12.49 7.28 5.29
N LEU A 66 13.06 7.90 6.32
CA LEU A 66 14.32 7.47 6.90
C LEU A 66 14.16 6.15 7.67
N ALA A 67 13.08 6.01 8.46
CA ALA A 67 12.77 4.77 9.17
C ALA A 67 12.53 3.59 8.22
N ASP A 68 11.83 3.78 7.09
CA ASP A 68 11.65 2.73 6.05
C ASP A 68 12.99 2.25 5.53
N LYS A 69 13.89 3.18 5.17
CA LYS A 69 15.22 2.83 4.67
C LYS A 69 16.06 2.11 5.71
N ILE A 70 15.99 2.53 6.98
CA ILE A 70 16.74 1.87 8.06
C ILE A 70 16.19 0.47 8.31
N ALA A 71 14.86 0.28 8.29
CA ALA A 71 14.24 -1.03 8.46
C ALA A 71 14.56 -1.97 7.29
N GLU A 72 14.51 -1.47 6.05
CA GLU A 72 14.85 -2.23 4.84
C GLU A 72 16.34 -2.60 4.81
N PHE A 73 17.22 -1.68 5.22
CA PHE A 73 18.66 -1.94 5.31
C PHE A 73 19.01 -2.91 6.43
N GLY A 74 18.40 -2.75 7.62
CA GLY A 74 18.62 -3.60 8.77
C GLY A 74 18.13 -5.04 8.60
N GLY A 75 17.13 -5.26 7.74
CA GLY A 75 16.61 -6.59 7.41
C GLY A 75 17.39 -7.35 6.33
N SER A 76 18.39 -6.74 5.69
CA SER A 76 19.15 -7.38 4.61
C SER A 76 20.25 -8.30 5.12
N TRP A 77 20.38 -9.47 4.50
CA TRP A 77 21.52 -10.39 4.72
C TRP A 77 22.88 -9.73 4.44
N THR A 78 22.95 -8.79 3.51
CA THR A 78 24.19 -8.06 3.20
C THR A 78 24.64 -7.15 4.35
N PHE A 79 23.70 -6.57 5.10
CA PHE A 79 24.00 -5.73 6.26
C PHE A 79 24.61 -6.55 7.39
N ILE A 80 24.03 -7.72 7.69
CA ILE A 80 24.53 -8.63 8.74
C ILE A 80 25.98 -9.03 8.46
N ILE A 81 26.28 -9.43 7.21
CA ILE A 81 27.63 -9.85 6.80
C ILE A 81 28.61 -8.67 6.86
N SER A 82 28.23 -7.50 6.33
CA SER A 82 29.07 -6.30 6.37
C SER A 82 29.36 -5.83 7.79
N PHE A 83 28.37 -5.90 8.69
CA PHE A 83 28.49 -5.49 10.08
C PHE A 83 29.40 -6.44 10.87
N GLY A 84 29.25 -7.76 10.66
CA GLY A 84 30.17 -8.76 11.22
C GLY A 84 31.61 -8.55 10.74
N PHE A 85 31.80 -8.26 9.45
CA PHE A 85 33.12 -7.93 8.90
C PHE A 85 33.71 -6.67 9.53
N PHE A 86 32.91 -5.61 9.70
CA PHE A 86 33.35 -4.38 10.38
C PHE A 86 33.84 -4.64 11.82
N ILE A 87 33.08 -5.42 12.59
CA ILE A 87 33.49 -5.82 13.96
C ILE A 87 34.81 -6.59 13.94
N LEU A 88 34.96 -7.53 13.01
CA LEU A 88 36.18 -8.34 12.88
C LEU A 88 37.40 -7.47 12.54
N VAL A 89 37.24 -6.51 11.61
CA VAL A 89 38.30 -5.54 11.26
C VAL A 89 38.63 -4.66 12.47
N TRP A 90 37.64 -4.18 13.21
CA TRP A 90 37.84 -3.35 14.41
C TRP A 90 38.63 -4.08 15.49
N ILE A 91 38.27 -5.33 15.76
CA ILE A 91 38.97 -6.19 16.72
C ILE A 91 40.43 -6.40 16.25
N THR A 92 40.62 -6.78 14.98
CA THR A 92 41.95 -7.05 14.43
C THR A 92 42.84 -5.80 14.47
N ALA A 93 42.30 -4.64 14.11
CA ALA A 93 43.01 -3.37 14.17
C ALA A 93 43.40 -2.98 15.60
N ASN A 94 42.49 -3.15 16.57
CA ASN A 94 42.78 -2.85 17.99
C ASN A 94 43.79 -3.82 18.61
N VAL A 95 43.72 -5.11 18.27
CA VAL A 95 44.70 -6.12 18.72
C VAL A 95 46.10 -5.80 18.16
N TRP A 96 46.20 -5.33 16.91
CA TRP A 96 47.48 -4.94 16.31
C TRP A 96 48.01 -3.62 16.89
N LEU A 97 47.13 -2.66 17.22
CA LEU A 97 47.46 -1.42 17.93
C LEU A 97 47.84 -1.64 19.41
N LEU A 98 47.37 -2.72 20.02
CA LEU A 98 47.68 -3.08 21.41
C LEU A 98 49.18 -3.31 21.64
N LEU A 99 49.93 -3.63 20.58
CA LEU A 99 51.39 -3.74 20.61
C LEU A 99 52.09 -2.39 20.85
N ASN A 100 51.43 -1.24 20.60
CA ASN A 100 52.07 0.08 20.61
C ASN A 100 51.41 1.13 21.53
N LYS A 101 50.09 1.10 21.72
CA LYS A 101 49.26 1.85 22.69
C LYS A 101 47.79 1.65 22.26
N GLY A 102 47.11 0.67 22.84
CA GLY A 102 45.75 0.31 22.42
C GLY A 102 44.74 1.46 22.61
N PHE A 103 43.96 1.75 21.56
CA PHE A 103 42.86 2.73 21.61
C PHE A 103 41.64 2.18 22.37
N ASP A 104 41.32 0.89 22.22
CA ASP A 104 40.29 0.16 22.97
C ASP A 104 40.82 -1.22 23.41
N PRO A 105 41.51 -1.31 24.57
CA PRO A 105 42.03 -2.58 25.09
C PRO A 105 40.92 -3.58 25.44
N TYR A 106 41.26 -4.87 25.39
CA TYR A 106 40.38 -5.92 25.87
C TYR A 106 39.91 -5.58 27.31
N PRO A 107 38.60 -5.48 27.60
CA PRO A 107 37.45 -6.14 26.95
C PRO A 107 36.62 -5.31 25.92
N PHE A 108 37.19 -4.31 25.23
CA PHE A 108 36.53 -3.49 24.19
C PHE A 108 35.33 -2.67 24.70
N ILE A 109 35.56 -1.77 25.65
CA ILE A 109 34.48 -1.02 26.33
C ILE A 109 33.76 -0.05 25.37
N LEU A 110 34.50 0.55 24.43
CA LEU A 110 33.93 1.52 23.49
C LEU A 110 33.07 0.82 22.44
N LEU A 111 33.55 -0.30 21.90
CA LEU A 111 32.78 -1.12 20.98
C LEU A 111 31.47 -1.59 21.64
N ASN A 112 31.54 -2.07 22.87
CA ASN A 112 30.38 -2.56 23.60
C ASN A 112 29.35 -1.44 23.88
N LEU A 113 29.82 -0.24 24.21
CA LEU A 113 28.95 0.93 24.40
C LEU A 113 28.21 1.31 23.11
N ILE A 114 28.91 1.34 21.97
CA ILE A 114 28.32 1.67 20.67
C ILE A 114 27.28 0.62 20.27
N LEU A 115 27.62 -0.67 20.41
CA LEU A 115 26.71 -1.77 20.09
C LEU A 115 25.44 -1.74 20.94
N SER A 116 25.59 -1.47 22.24
CA SER A 116 24.45 -1.36 23.17
C SER A 116 23.52 -0.20 22.79
N CYS A 117 24.10 0.96 22.45
CA CYS A 117 23.33 2.11 21.99
C CYS A 117 22.60 1.82 20.66
N LEU A 118 23.29 1.17 19.71
CA LEU A 118 22.71 0.79 18.43
C LEU A 118 21.54 -0.18 18.60
N ALA A 119 21.70 -1.20 19.45
CA ALA A 119 20.65 -2.17 19.76
C ALA A 119 19.44 -1.52 20.45
N ALA A 120 19.67 -0.58 21.37
CA ALA A 120 18.61 0.16 22.05
C ALA A 120 17.76 0.99 21.07
N LEU A 121 18.39 1.59 20.05
CA LEU A 121 17.69 2.35 19.01
C LEU A 121 17.01 1.46 17.95
N GLN A 122 17.43 0.21 17.80
CA GLN A 122 16.84 -0.71 16.82
C GLN A 122 15.40 -1.09 17.15
N ALA A 123 15.09 -1.45 18.40
CA ALA A 123 13.75 -1.93 18.76
C ALA A 123 12.62 -0.91 18.48
N PRO A 124 12.75 0.40 18.82
CA PRO A 124 11.76 1.40 18.47
C PRO A 124 11.62 1.64 16.96
N VAL A 125 12.73 1.63 16.21
CA VAL A 125 12.69 1.81 14.75
C VAL A 125 11.98 0.64 14.08
N ILE A 126 12.26 -0.59 14.52
CA ILE A 126 11.56 -1.79 14.08
C ILE A 126 10.07 -1.67 14.43
N MET A 127 9.73 -1.31 15.67
CA MET A 127 8.33 -1.14 16.11
C MET A 127 7.59 -0.05 15.32
N MET A 128 8.24 1.07 15.01
CA MET A 128 7.66 2.13 14.16
C MET A 128 7.40 1.63 12.74
N SER A 129 8.34 0.87 12.17
CA SER A 129 8.18 0.28 10.84
C SER A 129 7.06 -0.76 10.80
N GLN A 130 6.92 -1.56 11.86
CA GLN A 130 5.86 -2.56 12.03
C GLN A 130 4.48 -1.91 12.17
N ASN A 131 4.34 -0.93 13.08
CA ASN A 131 3.07 -0.22 13.29
C ASN A 131 2.55 0.44 12.00
N ARG A 132 3.46 0.96 11.16
CA ARG A 132 3.09 1.51 9.86
C ARG A 132 2.69 0.43 8.85
N GLN A 133 3.37 -0.71 8.83
CA GLN A 133 2.98 -1.82 7.97
C GLN A 133 1.60 -2.37 8.36
N GLU A 134 1.34 -2.51 9.66
CA GLU A 134 0.04 -2.93 10.20
C GLU A 134 -1.09 -1.95 9.83
N GLN A 135 -0.84 -0.64 9.87
CA GLN A 135 -1.81 0.36 9.42
C GLN A 135 -2.18 0.18 7.93
N LYS A 136 -1.17 0.01 7.07
CA LYS A 136 -1.39 -0.26 5.64
C LYS A 136 -2.14 -1.57 5.41
N ASP A 137 -1.80 -2.62 6.16
CA ASP A 137 -2.44 -3.93 6.05
C ASP A 137 -3.90 -3.87 6.54
N ARG A 138 -4.19 -3.08 7.59
CA ARG A 138 -5.55 -2.82 8.06
C ARG A 138 -6.40 -2.05 7.04
N GLU A 139 -5.83 -1.04 6.40
CA GLU A 139 -6.50 -0.30 5.32
C GLU A 139 -6.80 -1.22 4.12
N ARG A 140 -5.83 -2.04 3.71
CA ARG A 140 -6.03 -3.05 2.65
C ARG A 140 -7.13 -4.04 3.01
N ALA A 141 -7.12 -4.58 4.23
CA ALA A 141 -8.14 -5.51 4.69
C ALA A 141 -9.54 -4.88 4.69
N LYS A 142 -9.66 -3.59 5.06
CA LYS A 142 -10.92 -2.86 5.00
C LYS A 142 -11.42 -2.73 3.55
N ASN A 143 -10.53 -2.36 2.64
CA ASN A 143 -10.88 -2.23 1.22
C ASN A 143 -11.28 -3.59 0.61
N ASP A 144 -10.55 -4.65 0.93
CA ASP A 144 -10.89 -6.01 0.47
C ASP A 144 -12.26 -6.46 1.00
N TYR A 145 -12.58 -6.14 2.26
CA TYR A 145 -13.90 -6.39 2.83
C TYR A 145 -15.01 -5.63 2.09
N GLU A 146 -14.81 -4.34 1.80
CA GLU A 146 -15.78 -3.52 1.06
C GLU A 146 -15.99 -4.05 -0.37
N ILE A 147 -14.93 -4.48 -1.05
CA ILE A 147 -15.01 -5.10 -2.39
C ILE A 147 -15.79 -6.42 -2.32
N ASN A 148 -15.52 -7.27 -1.32
CA ASN A 148 -16.19 -8.56 -1.19
C ASN A 148 -17.69 -8.40 -0.89
N LEU A 149 -18.04 -7.52 0.05
CA LEU A 149 -19.44 -7.20 0.36
C LEU A 149 -20.19 -6.69 -0.88
N ARG A 150 -19.53 -5.86 -1.68
CA ARG A 150 -20.10 -5.37 -2.93
C ARG A 150 -20.29 -6.47 -3.98
N ALA A 151 -19.34 -7.38 -4.13
CA ALA A 151 -19.47 -8.51 -5.02
C ALA A 151 -20.67 -9.39 -4.63
N GLU A 152 -20.87 -9.61 -3.33
CA GLU A 152 -22.03 -10.35 -2.81
C GLU A 152 -23.36 -9.66 -3.19
N LEU A 153 -23.45 -8.33 -3.02
CA LEU A 153 -24.64 -7.56 -3.39
C LEU A 153 -24.91 -7.58 -4.90
N GLU A 154 -23.86 -7.41 -5.73
CA GLU A 154 -23.99 -7.48 -7.19
C GLU A 154 -24.49 -8.88 -7.63
N ILE A 155 -23.99 -9.97 -7.02
CA ILE A 155 -24.46 -11.34 -7.30
C ILE A 155 -25.93 -11.54 -6.87
N ARG A 156 -26.32 -11.00 -5.71
CA ARG A 156 -27.70 -11.12 -5.21
C ARG A 156 -28.70 -10.43 -6.14
N LEU A 157 -28.34 -9.24 -6.64
CA LEU A 157 -29.15 -8.50 -7.60
C LEU A 157 -29.23 -9.20 -8.96
N LEU A 158 -28.14 -9.83 -9.41
CA LEU A 158 -28.17 -10.65 -10.63
C LEU A 158 -29.10 -11.86 -10.48
N HIS A 159 -29.11 -12.51 -9.31
CA HIS A 159 -30.06 -13.58 -9.01
C HIS A 159 -31.51 -13.09 -9.08
N GLU A 160 -31.83 -11.97 -8.44
CA GLU A 160 -33.18 -11.41 -8.45
C GLU A 160 -33.65 -11.06 -9.86
N LYS A 161 -32.79 -10.46 -10.69
CA LYS A 161 -33.10 -10.19 -12.11
C LYS A 161 -33.29 -11.47 -12.91
N LEU A 162 -32.49 -12.52 -12.64
CA LEU A 162 -32.63 -13.81 -13.32
C LEU A 162 -33.97 -14.47 -12.99
N ASP A 163 -34.34 -14.50 -11.71
CA ASP A 163 -35.61 -15.05 -11.23
C ASP A 163 -36.80 -14.31 -11.85
N PHE A 164 -36.74 -12.98 -11.92
CA PHE A 164 -37.75 -12.17 -12.58
C PHE A 164 -37.93 -12.52 -14.08
N VAL A 165 -36.83 -12.68 -14.81
CA VAL A 165 -36.86 -13.06 -16.23
C VAL A 165 -37.43 -14.47 -16.41
N ILE A 166 -37.03 -15.42 -15.57
CA ILE A 166 -37.56 -16.80 -15.58
C ILE A 166 -39.07 -16.80 -15.33
N GLN A 167 -39.54 -16.00 -14.36
CA GLN A 167 -40.96 -15.90 -14.06
C GLN A 167 -41.75 -15.32 -15.25
N GLN A 168 -41.25 -14.27 -15.91
CA GLN A 168 -41.89 -13.73 -17.12
C GLN A 168 -41.98 -14.75 -18.26
N LEU A 169 -40.92 -15.54 -18.47
CA LEU A 169 -40.92 -16.59 -19.50
C LEU A 169 -41.89 -17.72 -19.16
N THR A 170 -42.09 -18.02 -17.88
CA THR A 170 -43.00 -19.07 -17.40
C THR A 170 -44.47 -18.65 -17.52
N VAL A 171 -44.80 -17.38 -17.29
CA VAL A 171 -46.17 -16.83 -17.40
C VAL A 171 -46.64 -16.70 -18.85
N LYS A 172 -45.72 -16.64 -19.81
CA LYS A 172 -46.03 -16.42 -21.24
C LYS A 172 -46.33 -17.71 -22.02
N LYS A 173 -46.48 -18.85 -21.33
CA LYS A 173 -46.70 -20.18 -21.89
C LYS A 173 -48.06 -20.72 -21.44
#